data_AF-K2D4G0-F1
#
_entry.id   AF-K2D4G0-F1
#
_cell.length_a   1.000
_cell.length_b   1.000
_cell.length_c   1.000
_cell.angle_alpha   90.00
_cell.angle_beta   90.00
_cell.angle_gamma   90.00
#
_symmetry.space_group_name_H-M   'P 1'
#
loop_
_entity.id
_entity.type
_entity.pdbx_description
1 polymer ?
#
loop_
_entity_poly.entity_id
_entity_poly.type
_entity_poly.pdbx_seq_one_letter_code
_entity_poly.pdbx_strand_id
1 'polypeptide(L)'
;LFDMVILDPPFFSVTEKGMVDQAKESHRLVNKVRPLLRDGGRIVAINNSLFLEGAEFMRSLEELGQDGFIEIEEIIPVPEDITGYPDTILRSPPIDPAPFNHPTKIVVLKVKRKG
;
A
#
# COMPACT_ATOMS: atom_id res chain seq x y z
N LEU A 1 -11.58 -19.11 1.51
CA LEU A 1 -11.13 -17.75 1.88
C LEU A 1 -9.64 -17.81 2.14
N PHE A 2 -8.90 -16.75 1.80
CA PHE A 2 -7.45 -16.68 2.00
C PHE A 2 -7.12 -16.06 3.35
N ASP A 3 -5.96 -16.44 3.87
CA ASP A 3 -5.43 -15.92 5.13
C ASP A 3 -4.70 -14.61 4.90
N MET A 4 -4.10 -14.47 3.72
CA MET A 4 -3.33 -13.32 3.31
C MET A 4 -3.43 -13.09 1.81
N VAL A 5 -3.36 -11.84 1.39
CA VAL A 5 -3.18 -11.43 -0.01
C VAL A 5 -2.04 -10.41 -0.06
N ILE A 6 -1.13 -10.56 -1.03
CA ILE A 6 -0.11 -9.56 -1.33
C ILE A 6 -0.56 -8.81 -2.58
N LEU A 7 -0.70 -7.50 -2.46
CA LEU A 7 -1.04 -6.60 -3.55
C LEU A 7 0.21 -5.81 -3.94
N ASP A 8 0.86 -6.23 -5.02
CA ASP A 8 1.97 -5.51 -5.64
C ASP A 8 1.68 -5.21 -7.13
N PRO A 9 0.78 -4.25 -7.43
CA PRO A 9 0.47 -3.89 -8.80
C PRO A 9 1.54 -2.97 -9.39
N PRO A 10 1.84 -3.08 -10.69
CA PRO A 10 2.72 -2.13 -11.37
C PRO A 10 2.15 -0.70 -11.30
N PHE A 11 3.04 0.31 -11.26
CA PHE A 11 2.71 1.74 -11.11
C PHE A 11 1.72 2.26 -12.19
N PHE A 12 1.89 1.77 -13.43
CA PHE A 12 1.02 2.05 -14.56
C PHE A 12 0.67 0.73 -15.23
N SER A 13 -0.62 0.43 -15.40
CA SER A 13 -1.06 -0.68 -16.26
C SER A 13 -2.20 -0.21 -17.14
N VAL A 14 -1.95 -0.16 -18.45
CA VAL A 14 -3.03 -0.05 -19.45
C VAL A 14 -3.44 -1.47 -19.81
N THR A 15 -4.65 -1.85 -19.42
CA THR A 15 -5.26 -3.12 -19.84
C THR A 15 -6.38 -2.83 -20.83
N GLU A 16 -6.80 -3.83 -21.62
CA GLU A 16 -8.00 -3.71 -22.49
C GLU A 16 -9.27 -3.30 -21.71
N LYS A 17 -9.28 -3.48 -20.39
CA LYS A 17 -10.40 -3.13 -19.49
C LYS A 17 -10.23 -1.81 -18.75
N GLY A 18 -9.23 -1.00 -19.11
CA GLY A 18 -8.99 0.35 -18.57
C GLY A 18 -7.58 0.59 -18.02
N MET A 19 -7.32 1.84 -17.62
CA MET A 19 -6.07 2.31 -17.00
C MET A 19 -6.11 2.06 -15.48
N VAL A 20 -5.07 1.43 -14.95
CA VAL A 20 -4.80 1.33 -13.52
C VAL A 20 -3.69 2.35 -13.20
N ASP A 21 -4.09 3.42 -12.51
CA ASP A 21 -3.20 4.47 -11.99
C ASP A 21 -3.07 4.26 -10.48
N GLN A 22 -1.90 3.82 -10.02
CA GLN A 22 -1.66 3.53 -8.60
C GLN A 22 -1.75 4.75 -7.70
N ALA A 23 -1.64 5.98 -8.24
CA ALA A 23 -1.86 7.20 -7.48
C ALA A 23 -3.35 7.39 -7.11
N LYS A 24 -4.27 6.84 -7.90
CA LYS A 24 -5.72 7.02 -7.71
C LYS A 24 -6.47 5.74 -7.33
N GLU A 25 -5.96 4.57 -7.70
CA GLU A 25 -6.74 3.32 -7.72
C GLU A 25 -6.32 2.27 -6.66
N SER A 26 -5.38 2.59 -5.76
CA SER A 26 -4.91 1.65 -4.72
C SER A 26 -6.06 1.10 -3.87
N HIS A 27 -7.02 1.96 -3.50
CA HIS A 27 -8.22 1.61 -2.74
C HIS A 27 -9.11 0.56 -3.45
N ARG A 28 -9.20 0.60 -4.79
CA ARG A 28 -10.05 -0.28 -5.58
C ARG A 28 -9.57 -1.72 -5.55
N LEU A 29 -8.26 -1.94 -5.53
CA LEU A 29 -7.69 -3.28 -5.47
C LEU A 29 -7.90 -3.92 -4.10
N VAL A 30 -7.74 -3.14 -3.03
CA VAL A 30 -8.05 -3.60 -1.66
C VAL A 30 -9.52 -4.02 -1.55
N ASN A 31 -10.45 -3.21 -2.07
CA ASN A 31 -11.87 -3.55 -2.11
C ASN A 31 -12.20 -4.80 -2.93
N LYS A 32 -11.47 -5.07 -4.02
CA LYS A 32 -11.65 -6.27 -4.83
C LYS A 32 -11.19 -7.54 -4.13
N VAL A 33 -10.10 -7.48 -3.38
CA VAL A 33 -9.57 -8.68 -2.72
C VAL A 33 -10.22 -8.92 -1.36
N ARG A 34 -10.69 -7.88 -0.65
CA ARG A 34 -11.34 -8.00 0.69
C ARG A 34 -12.33 -9.17 0.81
N PRO A 35 -13.29 -9.39 -0.13
CA PRO A 35 -14.24 -10.49 -0.03
C PRO A 35 -13.60 -11.89 -0.07
N LEU A 36 -12.37 -12.00 -0.57
CA LEU A 36 -11.63 -13.25 -0.70
C LEU A 36 -10.93 -13.65 0.61
N LEU A 37 -10.70 -12.72 1.54
CA LEU A 37 -10.00 -13.00 2.80
C LEU A 37 -10.93 -13.52 3.90
N ARG A 38 -10.43 -14.40 4.78
CA ARG A 38 -11.14 -14.78 6.00
C ARG A 38 -11.23 -13.60 6.97
N ASP A 39 -12.13 -13.69 7.95
CA ASP A 39 -12.11 -12.75 9.07
C ASP A 39 -10.74 -12.81 9.79
N GLY A 40 -10.17 -11.65 10.09
CA GLY A 40 -8.81 -11.54 10.62
C GLY A 40 -7.70 -11.84 9.59
N GLY A 41 -8.03 -11.97 8.30
CA GLY A 41 -7.06 -12.07 7.22
C GLY A 41 -6.31 -10.77 6.97
N ARG A 42 -5.18 -10.83 6.26
CA ARG A 42 -4.27 -9.68 6.04
C ARG A 42 -4.04 -9.35 4.57
N ILE A 43 -3.99 -8.06 4.26
CA ILE A 43 -3.58 -7.58 2.94
C ILE A 43 -2.25 -6.85 3.10
N VAL A 44 -1.20 -7.29 2.40
CA VAL A 44 0.04 -6.53 2.27
C VAL A 44 -0.07 -5.66 1.03
N ALA A 45 -0.35 -4.38 1.22
CA ALA A 45 -0.49 -3.41 0.15
C ALA A 45 0.84 -2.73 -0.14
N ILE A 46 1.35 -2.90 -1.36
CA ILE A 46 2.61 -2.32 -1.83
C ILE A 46 2.29 -1.25 -2.89
N ASN A 47 2.77 -0.04 -2.66
CA ASN A 47 2.66 1.06 -3.62
C ASN A 47 4.07 1.58 -3.97
N ASN A 48 4.47 1.33 -5.23
CA ASN A 48 5.78 1.73 -5.78
C ASN A 48 5.74 3.11 -6.48
N SER A 49 4.75 3.96 -6.18
CA SER A 49 4.66 5.31 -6.75
C SER A 49 5.73 6.23 -6.17
N LEU A 50 6.70 6.56 -7.02
CA LEU A 50 7.76 7.52 -6.70
C LEU A 50 7.23 8.94 -6.43
N PHE A 51 6.10 9.29 -7.04
CA PHE A 51 5.55 10.65 -7.02
C PHE A 51 4.29 10.80 -6.15
N LEU A 52 3.95 9.79 -5.34
CA LEU A 52 2.87 9.85 -4.37
C LEU A 52 3.46 10.15 -2.98
N GLU A 53 2.91 11.14 -2.27
CA GLU A 53 3.28 11.43 -0.89
C GLU A 53 2.91 10.25 0.02
N GLY A 54 3.76 9.95 1.01
CA GLY A 54 3.45 8.92 2.00
C GLY A 54 2.17 9.21 2.78
N ALA A 55 1.99 10.47 3.19
CA ALA A 55 0.80 10.93 3.89
C ALA A 55 -0.47 10.81 3.04
N GLU A 56 -0.40 11.06 1.73
CA GLU A 56 -1.55 10.90 0.82
C GLU A 56 -1.97 9.43 0.70
N PHE A 57 -1.00 8.53 0.57
CA PHE A 57 -1.27 7.09 0.57
C PHE A 57 -1.93 6.63 1.87
N MET A 58 -1.40 7.06 3.03
CA MET A 58 -1.98 6.74 4.34
C MET A 58 -3.42 7.24 4.48
N ARG A 59 -3.68 8.50 4.10
CA ARG A 59 -5.05 9.05 4.09
C ARG A 59 -6.00 8.19 3.26
N SER A 60 -5.58 7.73 2.08
CA SER A 60 -6.42 6.87 1.25
C SER A 60 -6.77 5.51 1.89
N LEU A 61 -5.86 4.96 2.69
CA LEU A 61 -6.08 3.71 3.44
C LEU A 61 -6.94 3.94 4.69
N GLU A 62 -6.77 5.08 5.36
CA GLU A 62 -7.61 5.50 6.49
C GLU A 62 -9.06 5.75 6.04
N GLU A 63 -9.25 6.44 4.92
CA GLU A 63 -10.57 6.64 4.28
C GLU A 63 -11.23 5.31 3.95
N LEU A 64 -10.46 4.35 3.42
CA LEU A 64 -10.93 3.01 3.13
C LEU A 64 -11.36 2.24 4.40
N GLY A 65 -10.70 2.50 5.53
CA GLY A 65 -10.99 1.88 6.82
C GLY A 65 -12.20 2.48 7.57
N GLN A 66 -12.79 3.58 7.09
CA GLN A 66 -13.90 4.26 7.78
C GLN A 66 -15.14 3.38 7.96
N ASP A 67 -15.32 2.36 7.11
CA ASP A 67 -16.43 1.40 7.23
C ASP A 67 -16.23 0.33 8.32
N GLY A 68 -15.06 0.32 8.96
CA GLY A 68 -14.69 -0.56 10.07
C GLY A 68 -14.26 -1.98 9.66
N PHE A 69 -14.21 -2.29 8.36
CA PHE A 69 -13.80 -3.62 7.88
C PHE A 69 -12.32 -3.73 7.56
N ILE A 70 -11.60 -2.62 7.56
CA ILE A 70 -10.17 -2.56 7.28
C ILE A 70 -9.51 -1.70 8.37
N GLU A 71 -8.38 -2.16 8.86
CA GLU A 71 -7.56 -1.47 9.85
C GLU A 71 -6.10 -1.53 9.42
N ILE A 72 -5.37 -0.42 9.56
CA ILE A 72 -3.92 -0.38 9.32
C ILE A 72 -3.25 -1.08 10.51
N GLU A 73 -2.59 -2.22 10.27
CA GLU A 73 -1.93 -3.04 11.29
C GLU A 73 -0.46 -2.62 11.46
N GLU A 74 0.26 -2.38 10.37
CA GLU A 74 1.71 -2.13 10.40
C GLU A 74 2.19 -1.43 9.11
N ILE A 75 3.26 -0.63 9.22
CA ILE A 75 4.07 -0.17 8.08
C ILE A 75 5.35 -1.00 8.07
N ILE A 76 5.64 -1.65 6.95
CA ILE A 76 6.90 -2.41 6.76
C ILE A 76 7.94 -1.46 6.16
N PRO A 77 9.07 -1.19 6.85
CA PRO A 77 10.13 -0.37 6.29
C PRO A 77 10.89 -1.12 5.19
N VAL A 78 11.38 -0.38 4.21
CA VAL A 78 12.31 -0.90 3.20
C VAL A 78 13.71 -1.06 3.85
N PRO A 79 14.42 -2.16 3.64
CA PRO A 79 15.70 -2.40 4.30
C PRO A 79 16.85 -1.51 3.77
N GLU A 80 17.90 -1.33 4.58
CA GLU A 80 19.01 -0.39 4.29
C GLU A 80 19.85 -0.75 3.07
N ASP A 81 19.90 -2.03 2.70
CA ASP A 81 20.53 -2.50 1.47
C ASP A 81 19.80 -2.01 0.21
N ILE A 82 18.57 -1.51 0.34
CA ILE A 82 17.79 -0.87 -0.71
C ILE A 82 17.75 0.64 -0.55
N THR A 83 17.56 1.17 0.66
CA THR A 83 17.52 2.64 0.89
C THR A 83 18.90 3.31 0.78
N GLY A 84 19.96 2.51 0.86
CA GLY A 84 21.33 2.98 1.06
C GLY A 84 21.63 3.17 2.55
N TYR A 85 22.90 2.95 2.91
CA TYR A 85 23.44 3.29 4.22
C TYR A 85 23.59 4.81 4.36
N PRO A 86 23.54 5.38 5.59
CA PRO A 86 23.58 6.83 5.80
C PRO A 86 24.69 7.57 5.03
N ASP A 87 25.89 7.00 4.99
CA ASP A 87 27.05 7.61 4.31
C ASP A 87 27.04 7.46 2.78
N THR A 88 26.13 6.64 2.23
CA THR A 88 26.01 6.37 0.78
C THR A 88 24.87 7.15 0.12
N ILE A 89 23.97 7.74 0.91
CA ILE A 89 22.81 8.48 0.39
C ILE A 89 23.27 9.82 -0.17
N LEU A 90 23.10 10.01 -1.48
CA LEU A 90 23.51 11.25 -2.17
C LEU A 90 22.41 12.31 -2.23
N ARG A 91 21.14 11.89 -2.26
CA ARG A 91 19.98 12.77 -2.48
C ARG A 91 18.73 12.20 -1.82
N SER A 92 17.84 13.10 -1.40
CA SER A 92 16.50 12.74 -0.93
C SER A 92 15.58 12.35 -2.10
N PRO A 93 14.52 11.57 -1.83
CA PRO A 93 13.48 11.29 -2.81
C PRO A 93 12.80 12.56 -3.38
N PRO A 94 12.20 12.50 -4.58
CA PRO A 94 11.57 13.66 -5.21
C PRO A 94 10.29 14.14 -4.50
N ILE A 95 9.65 13.26 -3.72
CA ILE A 95 8.44 13.52 -2.93
C ILE A 95 8.68 12.97 -1.52
N ASP A 96 8.10 13.62 -0.51
CA ASP A 96 8.22 13.19 0.89
C ASP A 96 7.61 11.78 1.08
N PRO A 97 8.42 10.78 1.44
CA PRO A 97 7.93 9.43 1.66
C PRO A 97 7.26 9.29 3.04
N ALA A 98 7.37 10.24 3.97
CA ALA A 98 6.87 10.07 5.32
C ALA A 98 5.36 9.73 5.35
N PRO A 99 4.94 8.74 6.17
CA PRO A 99 5.70 8.09 7.25
C PRO A 99 6.61 6.91 6.83
N PHE A 100 6.76 6.62 5.54
CA PHE A 100 7.63 5.57 5.04
C PHE A 100 9.09 6.04 4.98
N ASN A 101 10.03 5.09 5.09
CA ASN A 101 11.46 5.37 4.97
C ASN A 101 11.97 5.35 3.52
N HIS A 102 11.10 5.08 2.54
CA HIS A 102 11.42 4.95 1.13
C HIS A 102 10.18 5.28 0.26
N PRO A 103 10.33 5.66 -1.02
CA PRO A 103 9.19 5.87 -1.91
C PRO A 103 8.28 4.66 -2.10
N THR A 104 8.81 3.45 -1.95
CA THR A 104 8.02 2.22 -1.86
C THR A 104 7.33 2.15 -0.50
N LYS A 105 5.99 2.16 -0.54
CA LYS A 105 5.13 2.20 0.64
C LYS A 105 4.55 0.80 0.84
N ILE A 106 4.80 0.20 2.00
CA ILE A 106 4.33 -1.16 2.31
C ILE A 106 3.51 -1.09 3.60
N VAL A 107 2.24 -1.46 3.50
CA VAL A 107 1.30 -1.44 4.63
C VAL A 107 0.63 -2.80 4.78
N VAL A 108 0.57 -3.30 6.00
CA VAL A 108 -0.26 -4.45 6.36
C VAL A 108 -1.61 -3.94 6.82
N LEU A 109 -2.67 -4.44 6.18
CA LEU A 109 -4.05 -4.16 6.51
C LEU A 109 -4.70 -5.41 7.10
N LYS A 110 -5.38 -5.26 8.24
CA LYS A 110 -6.20 -6.31 8.84
C LYS A 110 -7.64 -6.19 8.36
N VAL A 111 -8.21 -7.30 7.91
CA VAL A 111 -9.59 -7.38 7.42
C VAL A 111 -10.52 -7.93 8.50
N LYS A 112 -11.66 -7.26 8.70
CA LYS A 112 -12.79 -7.74 9.52
C LYS A 112 -13.98 -8.03 8.60
N ARG A 113 -14.70 -9.13 8.83
CA ARG A 113 -15.96 -9.43 8.13
C ARG A 113 -17.14 -9.16 9.06
N LYS A 114 -18.28 -8.77 8.48
CA LYS A 114 -19.56 -8.92 9.18
C LYS A 114 -19.81 -10.41 9.37
N GLY A 115 -20.00 -10.81 10.63
CA GLY A 115 -20.55 -12.11 11.00
C GLY A 115 -22.00 -12.25 10.59
#